data_AF-A0A842UZS6-F1
#
_entry.id   AF-A0A842UZS6-F1
#
_cell.length_a   1.000
_cell.length_b   1.000
_cell.length_c   1.000
_cell.angle_alpha   90.00
_cell.angle_beta   90.00
_cell.angle_gamma   90.00
#
_symmetry.space_group_name_H-M   'P 1'
#
loop_
_entity.id
_entity.type
_entity.pdbx_description
1 polymer ?
#
loop_
_entity_poly.entity_id
_entity_poly.type
_entity_poly.pdbx_seq_one_letter_code
_entity_poly.pdbx_strand_id
1 'polypeptide(L)'
;MAAEPTPIRDYGPDPQENYSQGLYLRSRRDSSGKAYFNAGNFLAPEREYSEFVKDSSEIMEHVKEVFRLTTGRELPEAFISIHVLGMQELEKAHEACGGSFHPSIRGFAVNRMPRPSDIFVLEDDLDSLLLTIGHEIGHCISPTLKNKKDEEAKAFAFAEAWMKTIKEHDIAGIGKSIRLKHRPAKNNIHDKASDFVQEVIAGGKEAMQAFREIASCELSIDRNVLAHYCD
;
A
#
# COMPACT_ATOMS: atom_id res chain seq x y z
N MET A 1 -27.50 -16.15 -21.49
CA MET A 1 -27.63 -14.69 -21.31
C MET A 1 -26.44 -14.24 -20.49
N ALA A 2 -25.43 -13.66 -21.14
CA ALA A 2 -24.27 -13.12 -20.44
C ALA A 2 -24.68 -11.78 -19.82
N ALA A 3 -24.45 -11.63 -18.51
CA ALA A 3 -24.67 -10.37 -17.82
C ALA A 3 -23.63 -9.35 -18.33
N GLU A 4 -24.09 -8.20 -18.78
CA GLU A 4 -23.20 -7.10 -19.16
C GLU A 4 -22.46 -6.56 -17.93
N PRO A 5 -21.17 -6.22 -18.06
CA PRO A 5 -20.42 -5.64 -16.95
C PRO A 5 -20.97 -4.25 -16.62
N THR A 6 -21.33 -4.06 -15.35
CA THR A 6 -21.74 -2.76 -14.80
C THR A 6 -20.65 -1.71 -15.07
N PRO A 7 -21.00 -0.54 -15.65
CA PRO A 7 -20.01 0.50 -15.92
C PRO A 7 -19.40 1.03 -14.63
N ILE A 8 -18.07 1.07 -14.61
CA ILE A 8 -17.25 1.57 -13.51
C ILE A 8 -17.48 3.09 -13.42
N ARG A 9 -17.82 3.60 -12.23
CA ARG A 9 -17.85 5.05 -11.96
C ARG A 9 -16.46 5.63 -12.17
N ASP A 10 -16.41 6.66 -13.01
CA ASP A 10 -15.22 7.46 -13.30
C ASP A 10 -14.86 8.28 -12.05
N TYR A 11 -13.71 7.99 -11.44
CA TYR A 11 -13.23 8.69 -10.24
C TYR A 11 -12.42 9.94 -10.64
N GLY A 12 -13.00 10.80 -11.48
CA GLY A 12 -12.52 12.17 -11.69
C GLY A 12 -13.18 13.12 -10.67
N PRO A 13 -12.45 13.98 -9.96
CA PRO A 13 -13.07 14.89 -8.99
C PRO A 13 -13.79 16.05 -9.68
N ASP A 14 -15.05 16.27 -9.28
CA ASP A 14 -15.82 17.51 -9.50
C ASP A 14 -15.20 18.65 -8.66
N PRO A 15 -14.79 19.79 -9.25
CA PRO A 15 -14.01 20.79 -8.55
C PRO A 15 -14.92 21.82 -7.89
N GLN A 16 -15.45 21.50 -6.72
CA GLN A 16 -15.90 22.51 -5.75
C GLN A 16 -16.17 21.85 -4.40
N GLU A 17 -15.21 21.94 -3.47
CA GLU A 17 -15.44 22.35 -2.08
C GLU A 17 -14.13 22.33 -1.27
N ASN A 18 -14.09 23.21 -0.26
CA ASN A 18 -12.94 23.48 0.60
C ASN A 18 -12.54 22.24 1.43
N TYR A 19 -11.31 21.74 1.26
CA TYR A 19 -10.77 20.70 2.13
C TYR A 19 -9.45 21.11 2.78
N SER A 20 -9.52 21.10 4.11
CA SER A 20 -8.46 21.36 5.07
C SER A 20 -7.30 20.38 4.94
N GLN A 21 -6.10 20.93 5.18
CA GLN A 21 -4.81 20.31 5.49
C GLN A 21 -4.79 18.77 5.56
N GLY A 22 -3.97 18.16 4.69
CA GLY A 22 -3.70 16.72 4.68
C GLY A 22 -3.41 16.21 6.08
N LEU A 23 -4.23 15.25 6.51
CA LEU A 23 -4.15 14.63 7.83
C LEU A 23 -2.89 13.77 7.90
N TYR A 24 -1.77 14.38 8.25
CA TYR A 24 -0.76 13.68 9.02
C TYR A 24 -1.38 13.32 10.35
N LEU A 25 -1.59 12.02 10.56
CA LEU A 25 -1.98 11.47 11.82
C LEU A 25 -0.87 11.73 12.84
N ARG A 26 -0.92 12.90 13.50
CA ARG A 26 -0.16 13.23 14.71
C ARG A 26 -0.38 12.13 15.75
N SER A 27 0.48 11.12 15.74
CA SER A 27 0.62 10.18 16.85
C SER A 27 1.33 10.94 17.97
N ARG A 28 0.54 11.53 18.88
CA ARG A 28 1.04 11.84 20.22
C ARG A 28 1.62 10.56 20.78
N ARG A 29 2.82 10.66 21.37
CA ARG A 29 3.60 9.61 22.04
C ARG A 29 2.69 8.50 22.58
N ASP A 30 2.64 7.40 21.86
CA ASP A 30 2.09 6.16 22.38
C ASP A 30 3.22 5.15 22.32
N SER A 31 3.63 4.66 23.49
CA SER A 31 4.70 3.70 23.70
C SER A 31 4.28 2.27 23.34
N SER A 32 3.30 2.11 22.45
CA SER A 32 2.96 0.85 21.81
C SER A 32 3.91 0.66 20.62
N GLY A 33 4.65 -0.46 20.61
CA GLY A 33 5.62 -0.77 19.56
C GLY A 33 5.00 -0.60 18.18
N LYS A 34 5.38 0.46 17.46
CA LYS A 34 4.97 0.70 16.08
C LYS A 34 5.63 -0.38 15.23
N ALA A 35 4.84 -1.34 14.74
CA ALA A 35 5.29 -2.18 13.65
C ALA A 35 5.04 -1.41 12.35
N TYR A 36 5.99 -1.52 11.43
CA TYR A 36 5.94 -0.95 10.09
C TYR A 36 5.71 -2.08 9.08
N PHE A 37 5.27 -1.76 7.86
CA PHE A 37 5.23 -2.77 6.80
C PHE A 37 6.62 -3.41 6.66
N ASN A 38 6.67 -4.74 6.68
CA ASN A 38 7.91 -5.50 6.60
C ASN A 38 7.80 -6.50 5.44
N ALA A 39 8.41 -6.13 4.31
CA ALA A 39 8.47 -6.96 3.12
C ALA A 39 9.04 -8.36 3.38
N GLY A 40 9.97 -8.49 4.34
CA GLY A 40 10.59 -9.77 4.70
C GLY A 40 9.59 -10.85 5.14
N ASN A 41 8.43 -10.47 5.66
CA ASN A 41 7.36 -11.40 6.01
C ASN A 41 6.73 -12.09 4.78
N PHE A 42 6.86 -11.47 3.61
CA PHE A 42 6.31 -11.91 2.34
C PHE A 42 7.39 -12.46 1.39
N LEU A 43 8.63 -12.58 1.86
CA LEU A 43 9.75 -13.09 1.09
C LEU A 43 10.13 -14.49 1.56
N ALA A 44 10.58 -15.33 0.63
CA ALA A 44 11.10 -16.66 0.95
C ALA A 44 12.44 -16.52 1.72
N PRO A 45 12.63 -17.23 2.85
CA PRO A 45 13.86 -17.14 3.64
C PRO A 45 15.12 -17.61 2.90
N GLU A 46 14.99 -18.58 2.01
CA GLU A 46 16.11 -19.19 1.26
C GLU A 46 16.12 -18.73 -0.21
N ARG A 47 15.69 -17.49 -0.48
CA ARG A 47 15.70 -16.93 -1.84
C ARG A 47 17.09 -16.45 -2.25
N GLU A 48 17.33 -16.40 -3.54
CA GLU A 48 18.47 -15.67 -4.09
C GLU A 48 18.28 -14.16 -3.85
N TYR A 49 19.37 -13.48 -3.52
CA TYR A 49 19.35 -12.02 -3.38
C TYR A 49 19.08 -11.39 -4.75
N SER A 50 18.09 -10.51 -4.82
CA SER A 50 17.86 -9.70 -6.00
C SER A 50 18.85 -8.54 -6.08
N GLU A 51 18.85 -7.81 -7.19
CA GLU A 51 19.65 -6.60 -7.35
C GLU A 51 19.33 -5.56 -6.26
N PHE A 52 20.34 -4.84 -5.78
CA PHE A 52 20.17 -3.74 -4.82
C PHE A 52 19.90 -2.44 -5.57
N VAL A 53 18.77 -1.79 -5.27
CA VAL A 53 18.30 -0.60 -6.01
C VAL A 53 18.48 0.66 -5.19
N LYS A 54 19.05 1.70 -5.80
CA LYS A 54 19.34 2.98 -5.13
C LYS A 54 18.56 4.16 -5.69
N ASP A 55 18.13 4.07 -6.93
CA ASP A 55 17.43 5.14 -7.63
C ASP A 55 16.08 4.67 -8.17
N SER A 56 15.09 5.56 -8.20
CA SER A 56 13.75 5.21 -8.66
C SER A 56 13.73 4.86 -10.15
N SER A 57 14.60 5.45 -10.98
CA SER A 57 14.67 5.14 -12.42
C SER A 57 15.00 3.68 -12.72
N GLU A 58 15.68 2.98 -11.80
CA GLU A 58 16.05 1.57 -11.92
C GLU A 58 14.84 0.63 -11.72
N ILE A 59 13.78 1.09 -11.05
CA ILE A 59 12.62 0.25 -10.66
C ILE A 59 11.31 0.67 -11.34
N MET A 60 11.23 1.88 -11.90
CA MET A 60 9.97 2.44 -12.39
C MET A 60 9.28 1.59 -13.47
N GLU A 61 10.02 0.97 -14.38
CA GLU A 61 9.42 0.12 -15.42
C GLU A 61 8.72 -1.11 -14.81
N HIS A 62 9.32 -1.74 -13.80
CA HIS A 62 8.70 -2.82 -13.07
C HIS A 62 7.46 -2.35 -12.29
N VAL A 63 7.53 -1.19 -11.63
CA VAL A 63 6.37 -0.61 -10.92
C VAL A 63 5.20 -0.39 -11.89
N LYS A 64 5.46 0.21 -13.05
CA LYS A 64 4.43 0.45 -14.08
C LYS A 64 3.82 -0.85 -14.57
N GLU A 65 4.66 -1.86 -14.85
CA GLU A 65 4.21 -3.16 -15.30
C GLU A 65 3.31 -3.86 -14.27
N VAL A 66 3.74 -3.95 -13.01
CA VAL A 66 2.94 -4.56 -11.94
C VAL A 66 1.65 -3.79 -11.73
N PHE A 67 1.70 -2.46 -11.74
CA PHE A 67 0.51 -1.62 -11.58
C PHE A 67 -0.51 -1.89 -12.70
N ARG A 68 -0.05 -1.93 -13.95
CA ARG A 68 -0.88 -2.19 -15.13
C ARG A 68 -1.52 -3.56 -15.07
N LEU A 69 -0.77 -4.60 -14.70
CA LEU A 69 -1.29 -5.97 -14.59
C LEU A 69 -2.24 -6.14 -13.39
N THR A 70 -1.96 -5.45 -12.28
CA THR A 70 -2.79 -5.52 -11.05
C THR A 70 -4.12 -4.79 -11.19
N THR A 71 -4.11 -3.62 -11.86
CA THR A 71 -5.27 -2.72 -11.91
C THR A 71 -5.98 -2.67 -13.26
N GLY A 72 -5.31 -3.13 -14.33
CA GLY A 72 -5.75 -2.94 -15.71
C GLY A 72 -5.62 -1.50 -16.22
N ARG A 73 -4.87 -0.63 -15.52
CA ARG A 73 -4.70 0.80 -15.84
C ARG A 73 -3.24 1.22 -15.78
N GLU A 74 -2.87 2.28 -16.48
CA GLU A 74 -1.52 2.86 -16.34
C GLU A 74 -1.34 3.55 -14.98
N LEU A 75 -0.10 3.52 -14.47
CA LEU A 75 0.27 4.24 -13.26
C LEU A 75 0.04 5.74 -13.49
N PRO A 76 -0.71 6.46 -12.63
CA PRO A 76 -0.97 7.88 -12.81
C PRO A 76 0.26 8.71 -12.41
N GLU A 77 1.31 8.71 -13.23
CA GLU A 77 2.61 9.35 -12.94
C GLU A 77 2.50 10.86 -12.67
N ALA A 78 1.48 11.53 -13.22
CA ALA A 78 1.19 12.94 -12.91
C ALA A 78 0.70 13.16 -11.46
N PHE A 79 0.27 12.10 -10.77
CA PHE A 79 -0.31 12.14 -9.43
C PHE A 79 0.47 11.36 -8.38
N ILE A 80 1.33 10.41 -8.77
CA ILE A 80 2.13 9.60 -7.84
C ILE A 80 3.60 9.72 -8.23
N SER A 81 4.41 10.26 -7.31
CA SER A 81 5.88 10.30 -7.43
C SER A 81 6.50 9.31 -6.44
N ILE A 82 7.47 8.51 -6.90
CA ILE A 82 8.16 7.50 -6.09
C ILE A 82 9.63 7.88 -5.97
N HIS A 83 10.12 7.93 -4.74
CA HIS A 83 11.47 8.32 -4.39
C HIS A 83 12.15 7.17 -3.64
N VAL A 84 13.26 6.66 -4.19
CA VAL A 84 14.15 5.71 -3.51
C VAL A 84 15.26 6.52 -2.85
N LEU A 85 15.43 6.37 -1.54
CA LEU A 85 16.28 7.23 -0.72
C LEU A 85 17.21 6.43 0.17
N GLY A 86 18.38 6.98 0.47
CA GLY A 86 19.22 6.49 1.56
C GLY A 86 18.57 6.75 2.94
N MET A 87 19.00 6.01 3.97
CA MET A 87 18.43 6.09 5.33
C MET A 87 18.34 7.53 5.88
N GLN A 88 19.41 8.32 5.73
CA GLN A 88 19.44 9.71 6.24
C GLN A 88 18.47 10.63 5.48
N GLU A 89 18.27 10.38 4.19
CA GLU A 89 17.35 11.17 3.35
C GLU A 89 15.90 10.79 3.63
N LEU A 90 15.64 9.49 3.84
CA LEU A 90 14.33 9.00 4.25
C LEU A 90 13.92 9.57 5.62
N GLU A 91 14.84 9.59 6.58
CA GLU A 91 14.62 10.22 7.90
C GLU A 91 14.27 11.70 7.74
N LYS A 92 15.08 12.47 7.00
CA LYS A 92 14.80 13.89 6.73
C LYS A 92 13.46 14.11 6.05
N ALA A 93 13.13 13.31 5.04
CA ALA A 93 11.86 13.40 4.32
C ALA A 93 10.68 13.12 5.25
N HIS A 94 10.77 12.07 6.07
CA HIS A 94 9.74 11.70 7.03
C HIS A 94 9.52 12.77 8.11
N GLU A 95 10.59 13.36 8.63
CA GLU A 95 10.52 14.45 9.61
C GLU A 95 10.02 15.77 9.00
N ALA A 96 10.46 16.11 7.78
CA ALA A 96 9.97 17.29 7.05
C ALA A 96 8.46 17.20 6.76
N CYS A 97 7.97 15.98 6.64
CA CYS A 97 6.57 15.64 6.52
C CYS A 97 5.80 15.66 7.86
N GLY A 98 6.46 15.92 8.99
CA GLY A 98 5.85 15.98 10.31
C GLY A 98 5.73 14.63 11.02
N GLY A 99 6.37 13.59 10.50
CA GLY A 99 6.49 12.28 11.13
C GLY A 99 7.56 12.24 12.23
N SER A 100 7.50 11.21 13.08
CA SER A 100 8.59 10.87 14.01
C SER A 100 9.28 9.62 13.48
N PHE A 101 10.51 9.75 13.01
CA PHE A 101 11.22 8.67 12.34
C PHE A 101 11.57 7.52 13.30
N HIS A 102 11.63 6.31 12.74
CA HIS A 102 12.10 5.11 13.43
C HIS A 102 12.92 4.27 12.43
N PRO A 103 14.07 3.68 12.82
CA PRO A 103 14.95 2.96 11.88
C PRO A 103 14.35 1.73 11.18
N SER A 104 13.19 1.25 11.63
CA SER A 104 12.47 0.15 10.97
C SER A 104 11.46 0.61 9.92
N ILE A 105 11.31 1.93 9.69
CA ILE A 105 10.56 2.46 8.55
C ILE A 105 11.32 2.08 7.28
N ARG A 106 10.63 1.36 6.39
CA ARG A 106 11.14 0.99 5.05
C ARG A 106 10.51 1.83 3.95
N GLY A 107 9.35 2.41 4.20
CA GLY A 107 8.69 3.36 3.31
C GLY A 107 7.59 4.11 4.03
N PHE A 108 7.13 5.19 3.40
CA PHE A 108 5.90 5.89 3.77
C PHE A 108 5.33 6.65 2.56
N ALA A 109 4.01 6.75 2.54
CA ALA A 109 3.25 7.54 1.59
C ALA A 109 2.74 8.87 2.18
N VAL A 110 2.67 9.88 1.33
CA VAL A 110 2.01 11.16 1.60
C VAL A 110 0.88 11.33 0.61
N ASN A 111 -0.28 10.79 0.97
CA ASN A 111 -1.48 10.96 0.17
C ASN A 111 -2.02 12.39 0.30
N ARG A 112 -2.10 13.11 -0.82
CA ARG A 112 -2.61 14.48 -0.87
C ARG A 112 -3.81 14.65 -1.80
N MET A 113 -4.48 13.56 -2.18
CA MET A 113 -5.61 13.60 -3.12
C MET A 113 -6.58 14.74 -2.78
N PRO A 114 -7.00 15.53 -3.80
CA PRO A 114 -6.79 15.33 -5.24
C PRO A 114 -5.44 15.87 -5.77
N ARG A 115 -4.51 16.32 -4.93
CA ARG A 115 -3.17 16.79 -5.33
C ARG A 115 -2.19 15.62 -5.48
N PRO A 116 -1.05 15.83 -6.18
CA PRO A 116 0.01 14.83 -6.28
C PRO A 116 0.48 14.31 -4.91
N SER A 117 0.59 12.99 -4.83
CA SER A 117 1.06 12.24 -3.67
C SER A 117 2.50 11.80 -3.89
N ASP A 118 3.25 11.70 -2.80
CA ASP A 118 4.63 11.22 -2.82
C ASP A 118 4.73 9.89 -2.06
N ILE A 119 5.55 8.99 -2.56
CA ILE A 119 5.94 7.75 -1.91
C ILE A 119 7.45 7.79 -1.72
N PHE A 120 7.90 7.60 -0.49
CA PHE A 120 9.32 7.56 -0.15
C PHE A 120 9.64 6.18 0.39
N VAL A 121 10.65 5.53 -0.19
CA VAL A 121 11.09 4.18 0.21
C VAL A 121 12.60 4.16 0.41
N LEU A 122 13.05 3.33 1.35
CA LEU A 122 14.47 3.09 1.60
C LEU A 122 15.05 2.26 0.45
N GLU A 123 16.26 2.61 -0.02
CA GLU A 123 17.05 1.72 -0.89
C GLU A 123 17.16 0.31 -0.27
N ASP A 124 16.93 -0.72 -1.07
CA ASP A 124 16.89 -2.12 -0.62
C ASP A 124 17.07 -3.07 -1.81
N ASP A 125 17.09 -4.36 -1.54
CA ASP A 125 16.95 -5.40 -2.55
C ASP A 125 15.63 -5.21 -3.33
N LEU A 126 15.69 -5.34 -4.67
CA LEU A 126 14.58 -5.13 -5.61
C LEU A 126 13.27 -5.79 -5.17
N ASP A 127 13.34 -7.02 -4.64
CA ASP A 127 12.16 -7.71 -4.15
C ASP A 127 11.52 -7.01 -2.94
N SER A 128 12.28 -6.72 -1.89
CA SER A 128 11.83 -5.95 -0.72
C SER A 128 11.26 -4.59 -1.12
N LEU A 129 11.93 -3.92 -2.06
CA LEU A 129 11.56 -2.59 -2.53
C LEU A 129 10.24 -2.61 -3.30
N LEU A 130 10.04 -3.54 -4.23
CA LEU A 130 8.79 -3.69 -4.99
C LEU A 130 7.59 -3.99 -4.09
N LEU A 131 7.77 -4.79 -3.03
CA LEU A 131 6.68 -5.09 -2.09
C LEU A 131 6.32 -3.87 -1.25
N THR A 132 7.33 -3.14 -0.77
CA THR A 132 7.14 -1.91 0.01
C THR A 132 6.42 -0.85 -0.84
N ILE A 133 6.88 -0.61 -2.07
CA ILE A 133 6.23 0.31 -3.01
C ILE A 133 4.76 -0.10 -3.25
N GLY A 134 4.49 -1.39 -3.44
CA GLY A 134 3.12 -1.88 -3.62
C GLY A 134 2.19 -1.49 -2.48
N HIS A 135 2.63 -1.67 -1.23
CA HIS A 135 1.87 -1.25 -0.05
C HIS A 135 1.62 0.27 -0.03
N GLU A 136 2.67 1.08 -0.26
CA GLU A 136 2.54 2.54 -0.25
C GLU A 136 1.66 3.07 -1.39
N ILE A 137 1.69 2.45 -2.57
CA ILE A 137 0.76 2.78 -3.67
C ILE A 137 -0.68 2.54 -3.21
N GLY A 138 -0.94 1.46 -2.46
CA GLY A 138 -2.26 1.15 -1.89
C GLY A 138 -2.84 2.27 -1.03
N HIS A 139 -1.99 3.06 -0.36
CA HIS A 139 -2.43 4.26 0.35
C HIS A 139 -2.77 5.43 -0.57
N CYS A 140 -2.10 5.57 -1.72
CA CYS A 140 -2.17 6.74 -2.59
C CYS A 140 -3.23 6.67 -3.70
N ILE A 141 -3.73 5.49 -4.05
CA ILE A 141 -4.64 5.31 -5.19
C ILE A 141 -6.13 5.45 -4.83
N SER A 142 -6.44 5.85 -3.60
CA SER A 142 -7.77 6.25 -3.14
C SER A 142 -7.66 7.26 -2.00
N PRO A 143 -8.73 7.97 -1.62
CA PRO A 143 -8.72 8.84 -0.45
C PRO A 143 -8.31 8.10 0.83
N THR A 144 -7.64 8.82 1.74
CA THR A 144 -7.27 8.31 3.07
C THR A 144 -8.51 8.12 3.94
N LEU A 145 -8.64 6.95 4.54
CA LEU A 145 -9.72 6.60 5.46
C LEU A 145 -9.43 7.14 6.86
N LYS A 146 -10.48 7.59 7.56
CA LYS A 146 -10.37 8.11 8.94
C LYS A 146 -9.99 7.02 9.94
N ASN A 147 -10.51 5.81 9.74
CA ASN A 147 -10.14 4.67 10.56
C ASN A 147 -8.77 4.15 10.10
N LYS A 148 -7.76 4.35 10.95
CA LYS A 148 -6.39 3.92 10.66
C LYS A 148 -6.28 2.42 10.35
N LYS A 149 -7.08 1.58 11.01
CA LYS A 149 -7.02 0.13 10.77
C LYS A 149 -7.56 -0.22 9.40
N ASP A 150 -8.63 0.47 8.97
CA ASP A 150 -9.19 0.29 7.63
C ASP A 150 -8.25 0.87 6.57
N GLU A 151 -7.58 2.00 6.85
CA GLU A 151 -6.56 2.56 5.95
C GLU A 151 -5.40 1.58 5.73
N GLU A 152 -4.91 0.93 6.79
CA GLU A 152 -3.91 -0.13 6.68
C GLU A 152 -4.46 -1.37 5.97
N ALA A 153 -5.69 -1.81 6.29
CA ALA A 153 -6.31 -2.97 5.65
C ALA A 153 -6.50 -2.74 4.15
N LYS A 154 -6.83 -1.50 3.75
CA LYS A 154 -6.89 -1.08 2.35
C LYS A 154 -5.53 -1.27 1.68
N ALA A 155 -4.45 -0.73 2.25
CA ALA A 155 -3.11 -0.87 1.70
C ALA A 155 -2.65 -2.33 1.63
N PHE A 156 -2.93 -3.14 2.66
CA PHE A 156 -2.65 -4.58 2.64
C PHE A 156 -3.45 -5.31 1.56
N ALA A 157 -4.73 -5.01 1.36
CA ALA A 157 -5.54 -5.64 0.32
C ALA A 157 -4.98 -5.34 -1.09
N PHE A 158 -4.51 -4.11 -1.32
CA PHE A 158 -3.81 -3.78 -2.57
C PHE A 158 -2.46 -4.48 -2.66
N ALA A 159 -1.66 -4.49 -1.59
CA ALA A 159 -0.37 -5.16 -1.56
C ALA A 159 -0.50 -6.67 -1.87
N GLU A 160 -1.52 -7.36 -1.32
CA GLU A 160 -1.78 -8.77 -1.65
C GLU A 160 -2.04 -8.99 -3.14
N ALA A 161 -2.84 -8.12 -3.77
CA ALA A 161 -3.06 -8.17 -5.21
C ALA A 161 -1.78 -7.92 -6.00
N TRP A 162 -1.02 -6.91 -5.60
CA TRP A 162 0.27 -6.54 -6.18
C TRP A 162 1.28 -7.69 -6.12
N MET A 163 1.42 -8.32 -4.95
CA MET A 163 2.29 -9.47 -4.73
C MET A 163 1.87 -10.69 -5.53
N LYS A 164 0.55 -10.94 -5.63
CA LYS A 164 -0.01 -12.00 -6.46
C LYS A 164 0.37 -11.79 -7.93
N THR A 165 0.23 -10.56 -8.44
CA THR A 165 0.65 -10.19 -9.80
C THR A 165 2.13 -10.43 -10.04
N ILE A 166 3.02 -9.94 -9.16
CA ILE A 166 4.48 -10.18 -9.27
C ILE A 166 4.77 -11.68 -9.35
N LYS A 167 4.13 -12.46 -8.47
CA LYS A 167 4.33 -13.90 -8.39
C LYS A 167 3.86 -14.64 -9.64
N GLU A 168 2.68 -14.30 -10.16
CA GLU A 168 2.06 -14.98 -11.30
C GLU A 168 2.73 -14.65 -12.63
N HIS A 169 3.24 -13.42 -12.76
CA HIS A 169 3.88 -12.93 -13.99
C HIS A 169 5.41 -12.94 -13.95
N ASP A 170 6.02 -13.39 -12.83
CA ASP A 170 7.47 -13.43 -12.59
C ASP A 170 8.16 -12.10 -12.92
N ILE A 171 7.57 -11.00 -12.46
CA ILE A 171 8.06 -9.65 -12.75
C ILE A 171 9.48 -9.51 -12.19
N ALA A 172 10.40 -9.00 -13.01
CA ALA A 172 11.83 -8.91 -12.71
C ALA A 172 12.51 -10.23 -12.28
N GLY A 173 11.90 -11.38 -12.57
CA GLY A 173 12.40 -12.71 -12.18
C GLY A 173 12.27 -13.02 -10.67
N ILE A 174 11.54 -12.22 -9.90
CA ILE A 174 11.41 -12.38 -8.45
C ILE A 174 10.15 -13.15 -8.01
N GLY A 175 9.37 -13.73 -8.91
CA GLY A 175 8.10 -14.38 -8.57
C GLY A 175 8.25 -15.58 -7.62
N LYS A 176 9.40 -16.27 -7.67
CA LYS A 176 9.76 -17.35 -6.74
C LYS A 176 10.13 -16.84 -5.34
N SER A 177 10.59 -15.60 -5.24
CA SER A 177 10.93 -14.95 -3.96
C SER A 177 9.69 -14.61 -3.14
N ILE A 178 8.52 -14.43 -3.77
CA ILE A 178 7.30 -13.97 -3.10
C ILE A 178 6.52 -15.12 -2.44
N ARG A 179 6.05 -14.92 -1.21
CA ARG A 179 5.17 -15.81 -0.44
C ARG A 179 3.90 -15.07 -0.02
N LEU A 180 2.78 -15.44 -0.64
CA LEU A 180 1.45 -14.86 -0.35
C LEU A 180 0.81 -15.38 0.93
N LYS A 181 1.24 -16.55 1.42
CA LYS A 181 0.72 -17.13 2.66
C LYS A 181 1.69 -16.85 3.78
N HIS A 182 1.40 -15.83 4.57
CA HIS A 182 2.09 -15.59 5.82
C HIS A 182 1.11 -15.39 6.97
N ARG A 183 1.53 -15.75 8.18
CA ARG A 183 0.84 -15.41 9.42
C ARG A 183 1.75 -14.46 10.19
N PRO A 184 1.56 -13.14 10.07
CA PRO A 184 2.27 -12.25 10.98
C PRO A 184 1.76 -12.53 12.40
N ALA A 185 2.66 -12.59 13.39
CA ALA A 185 2.27 -12.61 14.79
C ALA A 185 3.19 -11.67 15.59
N LYS A 186 2.71 -10.49 15.99
CA LYS A 186 2.26 -10.17 17.36
C LYS A 186 1.78 -8.69 17.47
N ASN A 187 0.45 -8.54 17.50
CA ASN A 187 -0.36 -7.62 18.32
C ASN A 187 -0.35 -6.10 18.01
N ASN A 188 -0.11 -5.66 16.77
CA ASN A 188 -0.19 -4.23 16.40
C ASN A 188 -1.28 -3.94 15.33
N ILE A 189 -1.35 -2.69 14.83
CA ILE A 189 -2.37 -2.26 13.84
C ILE A 189 -2.20 -2.91 12.47
N HIS A 190 -0.96 -3.09 12.00
CA HIS A 190 -0.67 -3.75 10.72
C HIS A 190 -1.02 -5.23 10.77
N ASP A 191 -0.74 -5.90 11.89
CA ASP A 191 -1.10 -7.31 12.06
C ASP A 191 -2.62 -7.50 11.94
N LYS A 192 -3.40 -6.66 12.63
CA LYS A 192 -4.87 -6.72 12.57
C LYS A 192 -5.41 -6.45 11.16
N ALA A 193 -4.84 -5.46 10.49
CA ALA A 193 -5.19 -5.11 9.11
C ALA A 193 -4.87 -6.26 8.14
N SER A 194 -3.66 -6.81 8.21
CA SER A 194 -3.23 -7.96 7.40
C SER A 194 -4.08 -9.20 7.69
N ASP A 195 -4.32 -9.54 8.96
CA ASP A 195 -5.14 -10.69 9.35
C ASP A 195 -6.57 -10.56 8.80
N PHE A 196 -7.16 -9.38 8.90
CA PHE A 196 -8.47 -9.09 8.35
C PHE A 196 -8.52 -9.32 6.83
N VAL A 197 -7.54 -8.79 6.09
CA VAL A 197 -7.45 -8.99 4.64
C VAL A 197 -7.30 -10.48 4.29
N GLN A 198 -6.47 -11.20 5.03
CA GLN A 198 -6.28 -12.64 4.85
C GLN A 198 -7.57 -13.44 5.13
N GLU A 199 -8.34 -13.08 6.16
CA GLU A 199 -9.66 -13.67 6.43
C GLU A 199 -10.65 -13.42 5.29
N VAL A 200 -10.71 -12.18 4.79
CA VAL A 200 -11.58 -11.78 3.67
C VAL A 200 -11.23 -12.57 2.41
N ILE A 201 -9.94 -12.71 2.10
CA ILE A 201 -9.47 -13.48 0.94
C ILE A 201 -9.73 -14.98 1.14
N ALA A 202 -9.48 -15.53 2.34
CA ALA A 202 -9.78 -16.92 2.66
C ALA A 202 -11.29 -17.23 2.56
N GLY A 203 -12.15 -16.22 2.75
CA GLY A 203 -13.58 -16.27 2.48
C GLY A 203 -13.98 -16.30 1.00
N GLY A 204 -13.01 -16.29 0.08
CA GLY A 204 -13.22 -16.38 -1.37
C GLY A 204 -13.26 -15.04 -2.10
N LYS A 205 -12.94 -13.94 -1.43
CA LYS A 205 -12.87 -12.61 -2.07
C LYS A 205 -11.52 -12.40 -2.73
N GLU A 206 -11.50 -11.80 -3.93
CA GLU A 206 -10.25 -11.37 -4.56
C GLU A 206 -9.66 -10.14 -3.86
N ALA A 207 -8.33 -10.06 -3.77
CA ALA A 207 -7.64 -8.98 -3.04
C ALA A 207 -7.98 -7.57 -3.55
N MET A 208 -8.02 -7.37 -4.88
CA MET A 208 -8.45 -6.09 -5.47
C MET A 208 -9.93 -5.77 -5.20
N GLN A 209 -10.78 -6.78 -5.03
CA GLN A 209 -12.16 -6.55 -4.64
C GLN A 209 -12.22 -6.08 -3.18
N ALA A 210 -11.48 -6.72 -2.27
CA ALA A 210 -11.37 -6.28 -0.89
C ALA A 210 -10.84 -4.83 -0.79
N PHE A 211 -9.79 -4.49 -1.55
CA PHE A 211 -9.27 -3.13 -1.63
C PHE A 211 -10.37 -2.11 -1.98
N ARG A 212 -11.15 -2.38 -3.04
CA ARG A 212 -12.21 -1.47 -3.49
C ARG A 212 -13.30 -1.29 -2.44
N GLU A 213 -13.74 -2.38 -1.83
CA GLU A 213 -14.81 -2.34 -0.82
C GLU A 213 -14.35 -1.65 0.48
N ILE A 214 -13.09 -1.81 0.88
CA ILE A 214 -12.53 -1.08 2.03
C ILE A 214 -12.40 0.41 1.67
N ALA A 215 -11.88 0.71 0.48
CA ALA A 215 -11.74 2.09 0.00
C ALA A 215 -13.07 2.82 -0.16
N SER A 216 -14.17 2.11 -0.45
CA SER A 216 -15.54 2.66 -0.49
C SER A 216 -16.30 2.58 0.82
N CYS A 217 -15.65 2.14 1.92
CA CYS A 217 -16.27 1.89 3.23
C CYS A 217 -17.37 0.80 3.26
N GLU A 218 -17.53 0.00 2.20
CA GLU A 218 -18.47 -1.13 2.17
C GLU A 218 -18.00 -2.29 3.05
N LEU A 219 -16.69 -2.35 3.31
CA LEU A 219 -16.04 -3.34 4.14
C LEU A 219 -15.16 -2.66 5.19
N SER A 220 -15.29 -3.04 6.46
CA SER A 220 -14.49 -2.50 7.57
C SER A 220 -14.05 -3.62 8.51
N ILE A 221 -12.85 -3.46 9.07
CA ILE A 221 -12.31 -4.34 10.10
C ILE A 221 -13.15 -4.30 11.39
N ASP A 222 -13.73 -3.14 11.71
CA ASP A 222 -14.58 -2.97 12.87
C ASP A 222 -16.04 -3.28 12.45
N ARG A 223 -16.38 -4.58 12.44
CA ARG A 223 -17.67 -5.16 11.95
C ARG A 223 -18.97 -4.55 12.51
N ASN A 224 -18.88 -3.67 13.51
CA ASN A 224 -20.01 -2.95 14.10
C ASN A 224 -20.24 -1.55 13.51
N VAL A 225 -19.45 -1.16 12.51
CA VAL A 225 -19.41 0.21 11.98
C VAL A 225 -19.63 0.21 10.47
N LEU A 226 -20.74 -0.35 10.02
CA LEU A 226 -21.22 -0.12 8.65
C LEU A 226 -22.14 1.10 8.69
N ALA A 227 -21.63 2.28 8.28
CA ALA A 227 -22.37 3.41 7.67
C ALA A 227 -22.06 4.87 8.15
N HIS A 228 -21.16 5.15 9.11
CA HIS A 228 -21.09 6.52 9.68
C HIS A 228 -19.75 7.28 9.61
N TYR A 229 -18.74 6.84 8.85
CA TYR A 229 -17.40 7.45 8.91
C TYR A 229 -16.80 7.95 7.58
N CYS A 230 -17.60 8.11 6.52
CA CYS A 230 -17.08 8.44 5.18
C CYS A 230 -17.23 9.92 4.74
N ASP A 231 -17.47 10.84 5.69
CA ASP A 231 -17.50 12.29 5.43
C ASP A 231 -16.32 13.02 6.06
#